data_AF-A0AAN7Y421-F1
#
_entry.id   AF-A0AAN7Y421-F1
#
_cell.length_a   1.000
_cell.length_b   1.000
_cell.length_c   1.000
_cell.angle_alpha   90.00
_cell.angle_beta   90.00
_cell.angle_gamma   90.00
#
_symmetry.space_group_name_H-M   'P 1'
#
loop_
_entity.id
_entity.type
_entity.pdbx_description
1 polymer ?
#
loop_
_entity_poly.entity_id
_entity_poly.type
_entity_poly.pdbx_seq_one_letter_code
_entity_poly.pdbx_strand_id
1 'polypeptide(L)' 'MADEVEQPPSTNTLRGRLHAYDQHLNMILGDVEETVTTVEIDEETYEELYKSTKRNIPMLFVRGDGVVLVAPPLRVG' A
#
# COMPACT_ATOMS: atom_id res chain seq x y z
N MET A 1 -27.98 -6.73 -14.95
CA MET A 1 -26.94 -5.90 -14.32
C MET A 1 -26.25 -6.77 -13.30
N ALA A 2 -24.98 -7.12 -13.52
CA ALA A 2 -24.17 -7.64 -12.42
C ALA A 2 -23.87 -6.43 -11.54
N ASP A 3 -24.18 -6.51 -10.25
CA ASP A 3 -23.65 -5.57 -9.28
C ASP A 3 -22.13 -5.61 -9.42
N GLU A 4 -21.52 -4.49 -9.85
CA GLU A 4 -20.10 -4.28 -9.68
C GLU A 4 -19.88 -4.33 -8.17
N VAL A 5 -19.36 -5.45 -7.67
CA VAL A 5 -18.95 -5.58 -6.28
C VAL A 5 -17.92 -4.48 -6.06
N GLU A 6 -18.33 -3.42 -5.38
CA GLU A 6 -17.48 -2.30 -5.02
C GLU A 6 -16.29 -2.90 -4.28
N GLN A 7 -15.09 -2.83 -4.87
CA GLN A 7 -13.92 -3.40 -4.24
C GLN A 7 -13.77 -2.77 -2.86
N PRO A 8 -13.55 -3.58 -1.81
CA PRO A 8 -13.42 -3.05 -0.47
C PRO A 8 -12.33 -1.98 -0.44
N PRO A 9 -12.52 -0.89 0.33
CA PRO A 9 -11.52 0.16 0.42
C PRO A 9 -10.20 -0.46 0.87
N SER A 10 -9.13 -0.11 0.16
CA SER A 10 -7.81 -0.65 0.42
C SER A 10 -6.79 0.46 0.59
N THR A 11 -5.81 0.20 1.46
CA THR A 11 -4.65 1.07 1.66
C THR A 11 -3.40 0.30 1.31
N ASN A 12 -2.55 0.91 0.48
CA ASN A 12 -1.27 0.34 0.08
C ASN A 12 -0.14 1.11 0.75
N THR A 13 0.78 0.39 1.40
CA THR A 13 1.99 0.94 2.01
C THR A 13 3.22 0.22 1.47
N LEU A 14 4.21 0.99 1.03
CA LEU A 14 5.49 0.48 0.56
C LEU A 14 6.58 0.84 1.57
N ARG A 15 7.38 -0.15 1.96
CA ARG A 15 8.60 0.04 2.74
C ARG A 15 9.78 -0.54 1.98
N GLY A 16 10.78 0.28 1.70
CA GLY A 16 11.97 -0.18 0.97
C GLY A 16 13.09 0.84 1.03
N ARG A 17 14.22 0.51 0.38
CA ARG A 17 15.33 1.44 0.19
C ARG A 17 15.03 2.35 -0.99
N LEU A 18 15.00 3.66 -0.77
CA LEU A 18 14.88 4.64 -1.84
C LEU A 18 16.21 4.77 -2.60
N HIS A 19 16.22 4.41 -3.88
CA HIS A 19 17.40 4.52 -4.74
C HIS A 19 17.44 5.83 -5.53
N ALA A 20 16.30 6.26 -6.07
CA ALA A 20 16.19 7.48 -6.87
C ALA A 20 14.75 8.02 -6.86
N TYR A 21 14.60 9.32 -7.13
CA TYR A 21 13.31 9.97 -7.35
C TYR A 21 13.44 11.19 -8.26
N ASP A 22 12.31 11.70 -8.78
CA ASP A 22 12.23 12.92 -9.59
C ASP A 22 11.24 13.96 -9.00
N GLN A 23 11.04 15.10 -9.69
CA GLN A 23 10.13 16.16 -9.22
C GLN A 23 8.64 15.75 -9.20
N HIS A 24 8.28 14.67 -9.88
CA HIS A 24 6.92 14.15 -9.89
C HIS A 24 6.69 13.13 -8.79
N LEU A 25 7.71 12.83 -7.97
CA LEU A 25 7.71 11.76 -6.97
C LEU A 25 7.61 10.37 -7.59
N ASN A 26 8.03 10.20 -8.85
CA ASN A 26 8.35 8.85 -9.32
C ASN A 26 9.54 8.33 -8.53
N MET A 27 9.54 7.06 -8.16
CA MET A 27 10.58 6.48 -7.31
C MET A 27 11.07 5.13 -7.82
N ILE A 28 12.35 4.87 -7.60
CA ILE A 28 12.94 3.53 -7.68
C ILE A 28 13.19 3.06 -6.25
N LEU A 29 12.49 2.00 -5.84
CA LEU A 29 12.63 1.37 -4.54
C LEU A 29 13.28 -0.01 -4.71
N GLY A 30 14.20 -0.34 -3.82
CA GLY A 30 14.82 -1.67 -3.71
C GLY A 30 14.45 -2.34 -2.39
N ASP A 31 14.53 -3.67 -2.36
CA ASP A 31 14.22 -4.48 -1.17
C ASP A 31 12.86 -4.11 -0.55
N VAL A 32 11.81 -4.09 -1.39
CA VAL A 32 10.50 -3.52 -1.05
C VAL A 32 9.60 -4.57 -0.38
N GLU A 33 9.03 -4.23 0.77
CA GLU A 33 7.86 -4.87 1.35
C GLU A 33 6.63 -4.02 1.02
N GLU A 34 5.72 -4.57 0.22
CA GLU A 34 4.38 -4.02 0.00
C GLU A 34 3.40 -4.61 1.01
N THR A 35 2.59 -3.77 1.62
CA THR A 35 1.45 -4.17 2.47
C THR A 35 0.17 -3.59 1.91
N VAL A 36 -0.77 -4.45 1.52
CA VAL A 36 -2.13 -4.06 1.11
C VAL A 36 -3.08 -4.43 2.23
N THR A 37 -3.76 -3.43 2.80
CA THR A 37 -4.78 -3.61 3.84
C THR A 37 -6.15 -3.34 3.25
N THR A 38 -7.06 -4.31 3.31
CA THR A 38 -8.45 -4.20 2.88
C THR A 38 -9.37 -4.19 4.09
N VAL A 39 -10.45 -3.42 4.03
CA VAL A 39 -11.52 -3.44 5.04
C VAL A 39 -12.69 -4.22 4.47
N GLU A 40 -13.03 -5.34 5.11
CA GLU A 40 -14.26 -6.08 4.86
C GLU A 40 -15.28 -5.74 5.94
N ILE A 41 -16.57 -5.72 5.59
CA ILE A 41 -17.65 -5.50 6.55
C ILE A 41 -18.40 -6.82 6.70
N ASP A 42 -18.55 -7.29 7.94
CA ASP A 42 -19.39 -8.44 8.24
C ASP A 42 -20.87 -8.08 8.02
N GLU A 43 -21.58 -8.84 7.19
CA GLU A 43 -22.95 -8.52 6.80
C GLU A 43 -23.98 -8.72 7.93
N GLU A 44 -23.66 -9.55 8.93
CA GLU A 44 -24.56 -9.87 10.04
C GLU A 44 -24.32 -8.94 11.24
N THR A 45 -23.05 -8.63 11.54
CA THR A 45 -22.66 -7.85 12.73
C THR A 45 -22.30 -6.40 12.41
N TYR A 46 -22.11 -6.05 11.13
CA TYR A 46 -21.60 -4.75 10.67
C TYR A 46 -20.23 -4.37 11.23
N GLU A 47 -19.45 -5.36 11.68
CA GLU A 47 -18.09 -5.15 12.16
C GLU A 47 -17.10 -4.98 11.00
N GLU A 48 -16.13 -4.08 11.17
CA GLU A 48 -15.02 -3.88 10.22
C GLU A 48 -13.88 -4.88 10.47
N LEU A 49 -13.60 -5.73 9.49
CA LEU A 49 -12.52 -6.69 9.49
C LEU A 49 -11.36 -6.19 8.62
N TYR A 50 -10.23 -5.92 9.26
CA TYR A 50 -9.02 -5.48 8.59
C TYR A 50 -8.16 -6.68 8.20
N LYS A 51 -7.95 -6.89 6.89
CA LYS A 51 -7.04 -7.92 6.38
C LYS A 51 -5.84 -7.28 5.72
N SER A 52 -4.64 -7.76 6.05
CA SER A 52 -3.39 -7.30 5.42
C SER A 52 -2.70 -8.43 4.69
N THR A 53 -2.27 -8.17 3.45
CA THR A 53 -1.43 -9.07 2.67
C THR A 53 -0.09 -8.41 2.39
N LYS A 54 0.99 -9.21 2.43
CA LYS A 54 2.35 -8.71 2.22
C LYS A 54 3.03 -9.38 1.04
N ARG A 55 3.81 -8.61 0.28
CA ARG A 55 4.64 -9.11 -0.83
C ARG A 55 6.02 -8.46 -0.78
N ASN A 56 7.05 -9.26 -1.10
CA ASN A 56 8.42 -8.77 -1.21
C ASN A 56 8.80 -8.63 -2.69
N ILE A 57 9.36 -7.48 -3.06
CA ILE A 57 9.71 -7.12 -4.43
C ILE A 57 11.15 -6.61 -4.43
N PRO A 58 12.09 -7.27 -5.14
CA PRO A 58 13.51 -6.87 -5.12
C PRO A 58 13.74 -5.43 -5.63
N MET A 59 13.04 -5.02 -6.69
CA MET A 59 13.10 -3.69 -7.28
C MET A 59 11.72 -3.29 -7.82
N LEU A 60 11.29 -2.07 -7.51
CA LEU A 60 9.97 -1.54 -7.88
C LEU A 60 10.10 -0.10 -8.39
N PHE A 61 9.49 0.17 -9.53
CA PHE A 61 9.20 1.54 -9.98
C PHE A 61 7.82 1.95 -9.46
N VAL A 62 7.75 3.11 -8.80
CA VAL A 62 6.51 3.69 -8.28
C VAL A 62 6.22 4.98 -9.05
N ARG A 63 5.01 5.11 -9.57
CA ARG A 63 4.53 6.33 -10.20
C ARG A 63 4.06 7.33 -9.14
N GLY A 64 4.48 8.59 -9.28
CA GLY A 64 4.28 9.61 -8.25
C GLY A 64 2.84 10.07 -8.02
N ASP A 65 1.95 9.93 -9.00
CA ASP A 65 0.54 10.38 -8.88
C ASP A 65 -0.23 9.69 -7.73
N GLY A 66 0.18 8.49 -7.32
CA GLY A 66 -0.43 7.73 -6.22
C GLY A 66 0.25 7.93 -4.86
N VAL A 67 1.29 8.76 -4.78
CA VAL A 67 2.08 8.95 -3.56
C VAL A 67 1.47 10.05 -2.71
N VAL A 68 0.99 9.68 -1.52
CA VAL A 68 0.36 10.63 -0.58
C VAL A 68 1.36 11.14 0.46
N LEU A 69 2.24 10.28 0.97
CA LEU A 69 3.19 10.62 2.03
C LEU A 69 4.46 9.76 1.93
N VAL A 70 5.61 10.36 2.22
CA VAL A 70 6.91 9.66 2.38
C VAL A 70 7.47 9.98 3.76
N ALA A 71 7.89 8.96 4.50
CA ALA A 71 8.47 9.10 5.84
C ALA A 71 9.56 8.03 6.09
N PRO A 72 10.57 8.32 6.95
CA PRO A 72 11.53 7.31 7.36
C PRO A 72 10.86 6.22 8.21
N PRO A 73 11.45 5.01 8.32
CA PRO A 73 10.97 4.00 9.25
C PRO A 73 10.94 4.53 10.69
N LEU A 74 9.97 4.07 11.48
CA LEU A 74 9.92 4.35 12.91
C LEU A 74 11.24 3.89 13.56
N ARG A 75 11.92 4.81 14.27
CA ARG A 75 13.06 4.45 15.11
C ARG A 75 12.54 3.67 16.31
N VAL A 76 12.83 2.38 16.35
CA VAL A 76 12.67 1.58 17.57
C VAL A 76 13.97 1.76 18.36
N GLY A 77 13.89 2.46 19.49
CA GLY A 77 15.01 2.64 20.42
C GLY A 77 15.19 1.44 21.33
#